data_AF-A0A8D2BBK4-F1
#
_entry.id   AF-A0A8D2BBK4-F1
#
_cell.length_a   1.000
_cell.length_b   1.000
_cell.length_c   1.000
_cell.angle_alpha   90.00
_cell.angle_beta   90.00
_cell.angle_gamma   90.00
#
_symmetry.space_group_name_H-M   'P 1'
#
loop_
_entity.id
_entity.type
_entity.pdbx_description
1 polymer ?
#
loop_
_entity_poly.entity_id
_entity_poly.type
_entity_poly.pdbx_seq_one_letter_code
_entity_poly.pdbx_strand_id
1 'polypeptide(L)'
;MSGRVGDLSPKQKEALAKFRENVQDVLPALPNPDDYFLLRWLRARSFDLQKSEAMLRKHVEFRKQKDIDNIISWQPPEVIQQYLSGGRCGYDLEGCPVWYDIIGPLDAKGLLLSATKQDLLRTKMRDCELLLQECACQSTKLGKKIETITMIYDCEGLGLKHLWKPAVEAYGEFLCMFEENYPETLKRLFVVKAPKLFPVAYNLIKPFLSEDTRKKIMVLGANWKEVLLKHISPDQLPVEYGGTMTDPDGNPKCKSKINYGGDIPKKYHVRDQVKQQYEHNVQISRGSSHQVEYEILFPGCVLRWQFMSEGADVGFGIFLKTKMGERQRAGEMTEVLPNQRYNSHLVPEDGTLTCSDPGIYVLRFDNTYSFIHAKKVSFTVEVLLPDKASEEKMNQLGAVTPK
;
A
#
# COMPACT_ATOMS: atom_id res chain seq x y z
N MET A 1 17.53 2.32 -28.68
CA MET A 1 16.17 2.79 -29.00
C MET A 1 15.28 2.49 -27.81
N SER A 2 14.68 3.51 -27.22
CA SER A 2 13.90 3.44 -25.97
C SER A 2 12.48 2.88 -26.14
N GLY A 3 12.01 2.67 -27.38
CA GLY A 3 10.63 2.23 -27.60
C GLY A 3 9.60 3.34 -27.41
N ARG A 4 10.02 4.60 -27.54
CA ARG A 4 9.16 5.80 -27.51
C ARG A 4 9.06 6.43 -28.89
N VAL A 5 8.01 7.22 -29.12
CA VAL A 5 7.82 7.97 -30.37
C VAL A 5 9.07 8.82 -30.64
N GLY A 6 9.56 8.82 -31.88
CA GLY A 6 10.81 9.46 -32.28
C GLY A 6 12.08 8.63 -32.02
N ASP A 7 12.01 7.58 -31.19
CA ASP A 7 13.15 6.72 -30.82
C ASP A 7 12.76 5.21 -30.88
N LEU A 8 12.18 4.82 -32.01
CA LEU A 8 11.83 3.44 -32.34
C LEU A 8 12.83 2.81 -33.32
N SER A 9 13.30 1.61 -33.02
CA SER A 9 14.03 0.76 -33.98
C SER A 9 13.10 0.27 -35.11
N PRO A 10 13.63 -0.17 -36.26
CA PRO A 10 12.80 -0.73 -37.34
C PRO A 10 11.87 -1.86 -36.86
N LYS A 11 12.38 -2.77 -36.02
CA LYS A 11 11.59 -3.87 -35.43
C LYS A 11 10.46 -3.35 -34.54
N GLN A 12 10.70 -2.30 -33.76
CA GLN A 12 9.68 -1.70 -32.88
C GLN A 12 8.60 -0.97 -33.68
N LYS A 13 8.95 -0.30 -34.79
CA LYS A 13 7.98 0.32 -35.69
C LYS A 13 7.07 -0.72 -36.34
N GLU A 14 7.66 -1.82 -36.83
CA GLU A 14 6.90 -2.93 -37.39
C GLU A 14 5.99 -3.57 -36.34
N ALA A 15 6.49 -3.80 -35.12
CA ALA A 15 5.68 -4.33 -34.02
C ALA A 15 4.52 -3.39 -33.66
N LEU A 16 4.74 -2.07 -33.62
CA LEU A 16 3.67 -1.10 -33.38
C LEU A 16 2.59 -1.13 -34.46
N ALA A 17 2.98 -1.22 -35.73
CA ALA A 17 2.03 -1.31 -36.85
C ALA A 17 1.18 -2.58 -36.76
N LYS A 18 1.82 -3.75 -36.58
CA LYS A 18 1.13 -5.04 -36.39
C LYS A 18 0.24 -5.03 -35.16
N PHE A 19 0.73 -4.48 -34.05
CA PHE A 19 -0.05 -4.38 -32.83
C PHE A 19 -1.33 -3.57 -33.04
N ARG A 20 -1.23 -2.40 -33.68
CA ARG A 20 -2.37 -1.54 -34.01
C ARG A 20 -3.40 -2.26 -34.87
N GLU A 21 -2.95 -3.06 -35.85
CA GLU A 21 -3.83 -3.89 -36.69
C GLU A 21 -4.55 -4.98 -35.87
N ASN A 22 -3.83 -5.67 -34.99
CA ASN A 22 -4.40 -6.73 -34.14
C ASN A 22 -5.47 -6.22 -33.17
N VAL A 23 -5.31 -5.00 -32.65
CA VAL A 23 -6.22 -4.44 -31.64
C VAL A 23 -7.24 -3.45 -32.23
N GLN A 24 -7.35 -3.37 -33.56
CA GLN A 24 -8.20 -2.41 -34.26
C GLN A 24 -9.66 -2.45 -33.82
N ASP A 25 -10.16 -3.61 -33.39
CA ASP A 25 -11.52 -3.84 -32.94
C ASP A 25 -11.84 -3.16 -31.61
N VAL A 26 -10.83 -2.96 -30.74
CA VAL A 26 -11.02 -2.34 -29.41
C VAL A 26 -10.62 -0.85 -29.36
N LEU A 27 -9.90 -0.34 -30.36
CA LEU A 27 -9.47 1.06 -30.41
C LEU A 27 -10.62 2.09 -30.35
N PRO A 28 -11.79 1.87 -30.99
CA PRO A 28 -12.89 2.83 -30.93
C PRO A 28 -13.44 3.10 -29.52
N ALA A 29 -13.23 2.18 -28.57
CA ALA A 29 -13.68 2.32 -27.19
C ALA A 29 -12.65 3.04 -26.29
N LEU A 30 -11.48 3.40 -26.81
CA LEU A 30 -10.39 3.97 -26.01
C LEU A 30 -10.26 5.48 -26.26
N PRO A 31 -10.03 6.29 -25.21
CA PRO A 31 -9.74 7.70 -25.38
C PRO A 31 -8.32 7.88 -25.92
N ASN A 32 -8.20 8.53 -27.08
CA ASN A 32 -6.93 8.89 -27.71
C ASN A 32 -5.93 7.71 -27.87
N PRO A 33 -6.24 6.69 -28.69
CA PRO A 33 -5.36 5.55 -28.97
C PRO A 33 -4.21 5.91 -29.93
N ASP A 34 -3.44 6.95 -29.58
CA ASP A 34 -2.25 7.39 -30.29
C ASP A 34 -1.08 6.38 -30.16
N ASP A 35 0.01 6.62 -30.89
CA ASP A 35 1.20 5.75 -30.80
C ASP A 35 1.76 5.68 -29.38
N TYR A 36 1.68 6.78 -28.62
CA TYR A 36 2.13 6.85 -27.24
C TYR A 36 1.35 5.88 -26.36
N PHE A 37 0.02 5.88 -26.47
CA PHE A 37 -0.86 4.96 -25.76
C PHE A 37 -0.51 3.51 -26.07
N LEU A 38 -0.42 3.12 -27.35
CA LEU A 38 -0.11 1.74 -27.75
C LEU A 38 1.28 1.29 -27.32
N LEU A 39 2.28 2.19 -27.40
CA LEU A 39 3.65 1.88 -27.02
C LEU A 39 3.81 1.62 -25.51
N ARG A 40 2.94 2.14 -24.64
CA ARG A 40 2.97 1.79 -23.21
C ARG A 40 2.73 0.30 -22.98
N TRP A 41 1.73 -0.27 -23.65
CA TRP A 41 1.41 -1.70 -23.57
C TRP A 41 2.54 -2.56 -24.15
N LEU A 42 3.09 -2.15 -25.30
CA LEU A 42 4.22 -2.83 -25.93
C LEU A 42 5.46 -2.81 -25.03
N ARG A 43 5.85 -1.65 -24.49
CA ARG A 43 7.01 -1.56 -23.58
C ARG A 43 6.83 -2.40 -22.32
N ALA A 44 5.63 -2.37 -21.73
CA ALA A 44 5.32 -3.15 -20.52
C ALA A 44 5.42 -4.67 -20.70
N ARG A 45 5.41 -5.16 -21.95
CA ARG A 45 5.60 -6.57 -22.29
C ARG A 45 6.77 -6.79 -23.24
N SER A 46 7.76 -5.89 -23.23
CA SER A 46 9.00 -6.01 -24.01
C SER A 46 8.76 -6.24 -25.52
N PHE A 47 7.72 -5.61 -26.08
CA PHE A 47 7.25 -5.73 -27.47
C PHE A 47 6.75 -7.15 -27.87
N ASP A 48 6.38 -7.98 -26.89
CA ASP A 48 5.65 -9.24 -27.12
C ASP A 48 4.20 -8.95 -27.51
N LEU A 49 3.86 -9.14 -28.78
CA LEU A 49 2.55 -8.75 -29.34
C LEU A 49 1.38 -9.45 -28.63
N GLN A 50 1.49 -10.76 -28.39
CA GLN A 50 0.42 -11.55 -27.80
C GLN A 50 0.15 -11.13 -26.35
N LYS A 51 1.21 -10.95 -25.56
CA LYS A 51 1.05 -10.49 -24.17
C LYS A 51 0.57 -9.05 -24.07
N SER A 52 1.05 -8.18 -24.96
CA SER A 52 0.61 -6.77 -25.02
C SER A 52 -0.88 -6.68 -25.36
N GLU A 53 -1.34 -7.51 -26.31
CA GLU A 53 -2.74 -7.56 -26.73
C GLU A 53 -3.63 -8.08 -25.61
N ALA A 54 -3.26 -9.20 -24.98
CA ALA A 54 -4.00 -9.74 -23.85
C ALA A 54 -4.12 -8.72 -22.70
N MET A 55 -3.05 -7.97 -22.42
CA MET A 55 -3.04 -6.93 -21.40
C MET A 55 -3.99 -5.76 -21.77
N LEU A 56 -3.92 -5.26 -23.01
CA LEU A 56 -4.79 -4.17 -23.46
C LEU A 56 -6.26 -4.59 -23.48
N ARG A 57 -6.58 -5.81 -23.93
CA ARG A 57 -7.96 -6.32 -23.92
C ARG A 57 -8.51 -6.45 -22.50
N LYS A 58 -7.70 -6.89 -21.52
CA LYS A 58 -8.08 -6.87 -20.09
C LYS A 58 -8.35 -5.45 -19.60
N HIS A 59 -7.54 -4.47 -20.03
CA HIS A 59 -7.78 -3.07 -19.71
C HIS A 59 -9.09 -2.53 -20.30
N VAL A 60 -9.44 -2.88 -21.53
CA VAL A 60 -10.71 -2.48 -22.15
C VAL A 60 -11.91 -3.01 -21.34
N GLU A 61 -11.85 -4.27 -20.89
CA GLU A 61 -12.89 -4.83 -20.01
C GLU A 61 -12.92 -4.13 -18.65
N PHE A 62 -11.75 -3.83 -18.06
CA PHE A 62 -11.65 -3.04 -16.84
C PHE A 62 -12.32 -1.66 -16.99
N ARG A 63 -12.07 -0.95 -18.10
CA ARG A 63 -12.68 0.36 -18.38
C ARG A 63 -14.20 0.28 -18.37
N LYS A 64 -14.75 -0.75 -19.00
CA LYS A 64 -16.18 -1.02 -19.05
C LYS A 64 -16.76 -1.36 -17.67
N GLN A 65 -16.15 -2.30 -16.95
CA GLN A 65 -16.65 -2.75 -15.65
C GLN A 65 -16.59 -1.67 -14.56
N LYS A 66 -15.59 -0.78 -14.64
CA LYS A 66 -15.38 0.30 -13.67
C LYS A 66 -15.92 1.65 -14.10
N ASP A 67 -16.53 1.71 -15.30
CA ASP A 67 -17.10 2.93 -15.86
C ASP A 67 -16.06 4.07 -15.86
N ILE A 68 -14.87 3.76 -16.39
CA ILE A 68 -13.72 4.66 -16.41
C ILE A 68 -14.01 5.91 -17.25
N ASP A 69 -14.83 5.80 -18.29
CA ASP A 69 -15.19 6.93 -19.15
C ASP A 69 -15.91 8.05 -18.39
N ASN A 70 -16.64 7.71 -17.31
CA ASN A 70 -17.37 8.68 -16.48
C ASN A 70 -16.76 8.85 -15.08
N ILE A 71 -15.63 8.20 -14.76
CA ILE A 71 -15.13 8.13 -13.38
C ILE A 71 -14.66 9.49 -12.82
N ILE A 72 -14.27 10.43 -13.68
CA ILE A 72 -13.82 11.76 -13.25
C ILE A 72 -14.98 12.56 -12.62
N SER A 73 -16.21 12.40 -13.14
CA SER A 73 -17.41 13.06 -12.63
C SER A 73 -18.00 12.36 -11.41
N TRP A 74 -17.65 11.09 -11.17
CA TRP A 74 -18.02 10.36 -9.97
C TRP A 74 -17.43 11.02 -8.72
N GLN A 75 -18.25 11.14 -7.67
CA GLN A 75 -17.87 11.73 -6.39
C GLN A 75 -17.65 10.63 -5.36
N PRO A 76 -16.47 10.58 -4.71
CA PRO A 76 -16.24 9.65 -3.62
C PRO A 76 -17.17 9.93 -2.42
N PRO A 77 -17.43 8.95 -1.54
CA PRO A 77 -18.06 9.18 -0.25
C PRO A 77 -17.35 10.30 0.55
N GLU A 78 -18.12 11.06 1.34
CA GLU A 78 -17.62 12.19 2.13
C GLU A 78 -16.41 11.80 3.02
N VAL A 79 -16.47 10.63 3.67
CA VAL A 79 -15.39 10.13 4.51
C VAL A 79 -14.09 9.90 3.73
N ILE A 80 -14.17 9.49 2.47
CA ILE A 80 -13.00 9.35 1.61
C ILE A 80 -12.47 10.73 1.21
N GLN A 81 -13.34 11.65 0.80
CA GLN A 81 -12.91 13.01 0.42
C GLN A 81 -12.22 13.75 1.58
N GLN A 82 -12.70 13.56 2.81
CA GLN A 82 -12.19 14.24 3.98
C GLN A 82 -10.97 13.55 4.61
N TYR A 83 -10.85 12.22 4.59
CA TYR A 83 -9.86 11.48 5.37
C TYR A 83 -8.93 10.56 4.56
N LEU A 84 -9.18 10.31 3.26
CA LEU A 84 -8.21 9.61 2.43
C LEU A 84 -7.05 10.57 2.12
N SER A 85 -5.90 10.30 2.73
CA SER A 85 -4.71 11.11 2.58
C SER A 85 -4.16 11.09 1.14
N GLY A 86 -3.48 12.16 0.78
CA GLY A 86 -2.78 12.32 -0.48
C GLY A 86 -3.45 13.34 -1.39
N GLY A 87 -2.88 13.51 -2.58
CA GLY A 87 -3.41 14.43 -3.57
C GLY A 87 -2.36 14.87 -4.58
N ARG A 88 -2.83 15.51 -5.65
CA ARG A 88 -1.98 16.04 -6.72
C ARG A 88 -1.55 17.46 -6.41
N CYS A 89 -0.26 17.74 -6.44
CA CYS A 89 0.25 19.08 -6.18
C CYS A 89 1.54 19.38 -6.96
N GLY A 90 1.47 20.34 -7.89
CA GLY A 90 2.64 20.78 -8.67
C GLY A 90 3.06 19.83 -9.78
N TYR A 91 4.16 20.21 -10.45
CA TYR A 91 4.79 19.48 -11.54
C TYR A 91 6.30 19.42 -11.32
N ASP A 92 6.94 18.34 -11.76
CA ASP A 92 8.39 18.22 -11.71
C ASP A 92 9.08 19.09 -12.78
N LEU A 93 10.42 19.14 -12.76
CA LEU A 93 11.21 19.98 -13.68
C LEU A 93 11.00 19.66 -15.16
N GLU A 94 10.50 18.47 -15.48
CA GLU A 94 10.17 18.08 -16.86
C GLU A 94 8.70 18.35 -17.21
N GLY A 95 7.88 18.78 -16.24
CA GLY A 95 6.46 19.06 -16.40
C GLY A 95 5.54 17.89 -16.08
N CYS A 96 6.06 16.79 -15.52
CA CYS A 96 5.25 15.64 -15.11
C CYS A 96 4.48 15.98 -13.82
N PRO A 97 3.18 15.64 -13.72
CA PRO A 97 2.40 15.86 -12.50
C PRO A 97 2.99 15.12 -11.29
N VAL A 98 2.91 15.76 -10.11
CA VAL A 98 3.37 15.17 -8.85
C VAL A 98 2.18 14.76 -7.99
N TRP A 99 2.18 13.51 -7.53
CA TRP A 99 1.22 12.93 -6.61
C TRP A 99 1.85 12.67 -5.24
N TYR A 100 1.13 12.98 -4.17
CA TYR A 100 1.55 12.74 -2.78
C TYR A 100 0.65 11.68 -2.15
N ASP A 101 1.24 10.72 -1.43
CA ASP A 101 0.52 9.86 -0.47
C ASP A 101 1.14 10.06 0.92
N ILE A 102 0.31 10.33 1.94
CA ILE A 102 0.74 10.67 3.30
C ILE A 102 0.38 9.54 4.25
N ILE A 103 1.33 8.67 4.57
CA ILE A 103 1.03 7.37 5.16
C ILE A 103 0.72 7.44 6.67
N GLY A 104 1.55 8.10 7.47
CA GLY A 104 1.42 8.08 8.94
C GLY A 104 0.05 8.45 9.52
N PRO A 105 -0.62 9.53 9.05
CA PRO A 105 -1.92 9.93 9.57
C PRO A 105 -3.10 9.15 8.97
N LEU A 106 -2.86 8.17 8.09
CA LEU A 106 -3.92 7.38 7.48
C LEU A 106 -4.56 6.45 8.51
N ASP A 107 -5.84 6.68 8.81
CA ASP A 107 -6.67 5.76 9.59
C ASP A 107 -7.23 4.67 8.67
N ALA A 108 -6.39 3.69 8.32
CA ALA A 108 -6.76 2.61 7.41
C ALA A 108 -7.91 1.74 7.93
N LYS A 109 -8.00 1.55 9.25
CA LYS A 109 -9.09 0.78 9.88
C LYS A 109 -10.38 1.60 9.83
N GLY A 110 -10.37 2.85 10.25
CA GLY A 110 -11.53 3.75 10.14
C GLY A 110 -12.05 3.87 8.71
N LEU A 111 -11.17 3.96 7.71
CA LEU A 111 -11.57 4.01 6.29
C LEU A 111 -12.31 2.74 5.86
N LEU A 112 -11.78 1.56 6.18
CA LEU A 112 -12.41 0.28 5.81
C LEU A 112 -13.65 -0.07 6.64
N LEU A 113 -13.83 0.57 7.79
CA LEU A 113 -15.07 0.51 8.58
C LEU A 113 -16.13 1.52 8.10
N SER A 114 -15.72 2.58 7.41
CA SER A 114 -16.62 3.66 6.97
C SER A 114 -16.96 3.63 5.48
N ALA A 115 -16.11 3.03 4.66
CA ALA A 115 -16.28 2.92 3.21
C ALA A 115 -16.00 1.51 2.73
N THR A 116 -16.53 1.15 1.56
CA THR A 116 -16.23 -0.15 0.98
C THR A 116 -14.83 -0.15 0.35
N LYS A 117 -14.19 -1.32 0.30
CA LYS A 117 -12.95 -1.51 -0.48
C LYS A 117 -13.13 -1.07 -1.94
N GLN A 118 -14.32 -1.28 -2.51
CA GLN A 118 -14.63 -0.87 -3.89
C GLN A 118 -14.63 0.65 -4.05
N ASP A 119 -15.16 1.41 -3.08
CA ASP A 119 -15.13 2.88 -3.12
C ASP A 119 -13.70 3.43 -3.01
N LEU A 120 -12.87 2.82 -2.16
CA LEU A 120 -11.45 3.16 -2.05
C LEU A 120 -10.70 2.90 -3.35
N LEU A 121 -10.88 1.70 -3.94
CA LEU A 121 -10.28 1.34 -5.22
C LEU A 121 -10.78 2.25 -6.35
N ARG A 122 -12.08 2.54 -6.42
CA ARG A 122 -12.67 3.45 -7.42
C ARG A 122 -12.14 4.87 -7.27
N THR A 123 -11.90 5.33 -6.04
CA THR A 123 -11.25 6.63 -5.79
C THR A 123 -9.83 6.64 -6.34
N LYS A 124 -9.03 5.60 -6.07
CA LYS A 124 -7.67 5.52 -6.63
C LYS A 124 -7.65 5.39 -8.16
N MET A 125 -8.63 4.71 -8.78
CA MET A 125 -8.80 4.69 -10.24
C MET A 125 -9.13 6.10 -10.77
N ARG A 126 -10.03 6.82 -10.10
CA ARG A 126 -10.34 8.22 -10.42
C ARG A 126 -9.10 9.12 -10.36
N ASP A 127 -8.30 8.96 -9.31
CA ASP A 127 -7.04 9.71 -9.16
C ASP A 127 -6.07 9.43 -10.30
N CYS A 128 -5.99 8.18 -10.78
CA CYS A 128 -5.19 7.81 -11.95
C CYS A 128 -5.69 8.50 -13.23
N GLU A 129 -6.99 8.51 -13.50
CA GLU A 129 -7.56 9.21 -14.67
C GLU A 129 -7.35 10.73 -14.58
N LEU A 130 -7.49 11.33 -13.39
CA LEU A 130 -7.18 12.75 -13.18
C LEU A 130 -5.72 13.08 -13.47
N LEU A 131 -4.80 12.20 -13.07
CA LEU A 131 -3.38 12.34 -13.38
C LEU A 131 -3.09 12.20 -14.88
N LEU A 132 -3.75 11.27 -15.57
CA LEU A 132 -3.63 11.14 -17.03
C LEU A 132 -4.22 12.34 -17.78
N GLN A 133 -5.36 12.88 -17.32
CA GLN A 133 -5.93 14.11 -17.86
C GLN A 133 -4.95 15.28 -17.68
N GLU A 134 -4.32 15.38 -16.51
CA GLU A 134 -3.33 16.41 -16.23
C GLU A 134 -2.08 16.25 -17.12
N CYS A 135 -1.62 15.02 -17.37
CA CYS A 135 -0.57 14.73 -18.34
C CYS A 135 -0.95 15.22 -19.76
N ALA A 136 -2.21 15.03 -20.18
CA ALA A 136 -2.69 15.54 -21.46
C ALA A 136 -2.69 17.08 -21.51
N CYS A 137 -3.20 17.74 -20.46
CA CYS A 137 -3.17 19.20 -20.33
C CYS A 137 -1.74 19.76 -20.38
N GLN A 138 -0.82 19.14 -19.63
CA GLN A 138 0.60 19.51 -19.64
C GLN A 138 1.25 19.27 -21.00
N SER A 139 0.85 18.22 -21.70
CA SER A 139 1.35 17.94 -23.05
C SER A 139 1.02 19.08 -24.02
N THR A 140 -0.24 19.55 -23.99
CA THR A 140 -0.69 20.69 -24.79
C THR A 140 0.03 21.97 -24.37
N LYS A 141 0.12 22.25 -23.07
CA LYS A 141 0.73 23.47 -22.53
C LYS A 141 2.22 23.60 -22.89
N LEU A 142 2.96 22.49 -22.85
CA LEU A 142 4.42 22.50 -23.06
C LEU A 142 4.84 22.16 -24.49
N GLY A 143 3.90 21.78 -25.37
CA GLY A 143 4.20 21.37 -26.74
C GLY A 143 5.05 20.09 -26.83
N LYS A 144 5.11 19.29 -25.77
CA LYS A 144 5.86 18.02 -25.70
C LYS A 144 5.03 16.97 -24.97
N LYS A 145 5.18 15.68 -25.32
CA LYS A 145 4.39 14.62 -24.67
C LYS A 145 4.79 14.46 -23.20
N ILE A 146 3.81 14.59 -22.32
CA ILE A 146 3.85 14.18 -20.91
C ILE A 146 2.90 12.99 -20.76
N GLU A 147 3.43 11.85 -20.38
CA GLU A 147 2.67 10.60 -20.19
C GLU A 147 3.03 9.86 -18.90
N THR A 148 3.85 10.49 -18.04
CA THR A 148 4.34 9.87 -16.81
C THR A 148 4.16 10.79 -15.61
N ILE A 149 4.14 10.20 -14.42
CA ILE A 149 3.92 10.88 -13.13
C ILE A 149 5.07 10.65 -12.16
N THR A 150 5.31 11.64 -11.31
CA THR A 150 6.24 11.53 -10.17
C THR A 150 5.41 11.35 -8.90
N MET A 151 5.73 10.35 -8.09
CA MET A 151 5.04 10.08 -6.83
C MET A 151 5.95 10.37 -5.64
N ILE A 152 5.43 10.99 -4.59
CA ILE A 152 6.10 11.21 -3.31
C ILE A 152 5.31 10.49 -2.23
N TYR A 153 5.95 9.50 -1.63
CA TYR A 153 5.43 8.70 -0.53
C TYR A 153 6.04 9.21 0.76
N ASP A 154 5.24 9.93 1.53
CA ASP A 154 5.60 10.37 2.86
C ASP A 154 5.31 9.26 3.87
N CYS A 155 6.37 8.54 4.25
CA CYS A 155 6.27 7.42 5.18
C CYS A 155 6.53 7.84 6.63
N GLU A 156 6.61 9.13 6.95
CA GLU A 156 6.68 9.57 8.34
C GLU A 156 5.45 9.05 9.11
N GLY A 157 5.68 8.44 10.26
CA GLY A 157 4.62 7.83 11.07
C GLY A 157 4.13 6.47 10.56
N LEU A 158 4.72 5.89 9.50
CA LEU A 158 4.46 4.49 9.12
C LEU A 158 4.77 3.57 10.32
N GLY A 159 3.71 3.02 10.90
CA GLY A 159 3.76 2.14 12.06
C GLY A 159 2.91 0.88 11.89
N LEU A 160 2.90 0.07 12.94
CA LEU A 160 2.22 -1.22 13.03
C LEU A 160 0.74 -1.19 12.61
N LYS A 161 0.02 -0.09 12.89
CA LYS A 161 -1.38 0.11 12.49
C LYS A 161 -1.62 -0.03 10.97
N HIS A 162 -0.62 0.23 10.13
CA HIS A 162 -0.73 0.12 8.68
C HIS A 162 -0.52 -1.30 8.16
N LEU A 163 -0.05 -2.23 9.01
CA LEU A 163 0.17 -3.64 8.66
C LEU A 163 -1.07 -4.50 8.91
N TRP A 164 -2.19 -3.90 9.32
CA TRP A 164 -3.47 -4.56 9.47
C TRP A 164 -3.88 -5.22 8.14
N LYS A 165 -4.17 -6.53 8.19
CA LYS A 165 -4.25 -7.38 6.99
C LYS A 165 -5.25 -6.85 5.94
N PRO A 166 -6.49 -6.47 6.29
CA PRO A 166 -7.43 -5.90 5.32
C PRO A 166 -6.93 -4.62 4.63
N ALA A 167 -6.17 -3.78 5.34
CA ALA A 167 -5.59 -2.57 4.74
C ALA A 167 -4.48 -2.92 3.75
N VAL A 168 -3.60 -3.86 4.11
CA VAL A 168 -2.53 -4.35 3.23
C VAL A 168 -3.11 -5.01 1.98
N GLU A 169 -4.17 -5.82 2.11
CA GLU A 169 -4.87 -6.46 0.99
C GLU A 169 -5.53 -5.43 0.07
N ALA A 170 -6.24 -4.44 0.63
CA ALA A 170 -6.86 -3.37 -0.15
C ALA A 170 -5.83 -2.55 -0.94
N TYR A 171 -4.68 -2.27 -0.31
CA TYR A 171 -3.58 -1.56 -0.96
C TYR A 171 -2.87 -2.42 -2.02
N GLY A 172 -2.70 -3.73 -1.77
CA GLY A 172 -2.20 -4.68 -2.76
C GLY A 172 -3.08 -4.76 -4.01
N GLU A 173 -4.40 -4.78 -3.84
CA GLU A 173 -5.36 -4.72 -4.96
C GLU A 173 -5.26 -3.43 -5.76
N PHE A 174 -5.04 -2.29 -5.08
CA PHE A 174 -4.77 -1.02 -5.76
C PHE A 174 -3.49 -1.11 -6.62
N LEU A 175 -2.41 -1.65 -6.08
CA LEU A 175 -1.14 -1.79 -6.81
C LEU A 175 -1.28 -2.72 -8.01
N CYS A 176 -1.95 -3.87 -7.85
CA CYS A 176 -2.26 -4.76 -8.98
C CYS A 176 -3.07 -4.03 -10.05
N MET A 177 -4.11 -3.30 -9.65
CA MET A 177 -4.92 -2.51 -10.57
C MET A 177 -4.06 -1.47 -11.32
N PHE A 178 -3.15 -0.79 -10.62
CA PHE A 178 -2.24 0.19 -11.21
C PHE A 178 -1.30 -0.44 -12.25
N GLU A 179 -0.64 -1.56 -11.91
CA GLU A 179 0.29 -2.27 -12.80
C GLU A 179 -0.40 -2.87 -14.03
N GLU A 180 -1.65 -3.33 -13.88
CA GLU A 180 -2.42 -3.94 -14.97
C GLU A 180 -3.02 -2.92 -15.93
N ASN A 181 -3.38 -1.72 -15.45
CA ASN A 181 -4.18 -0.76 -16.22
C ASN A 181 -3.45 0.56 -16.55
N TYR A 182 -2.39 0.88 -15.83
CA TYR A 182 -1.60 2.10 -16.02
C TYR A 182 -0.11 1.80 -16.28
N PRO A 183 0.21 0.85 -17.18
CA PRO A 183 1.61 0.49 -17.44
C PRO A 183 2.41 1.70 -17.96
N GLU A 184 3.71 1.70 -17.66
CA GLU A 184 4.67 2.71 -18.12
C GLU A 184 4.31 4.17 -17.72
N THR A 185 3.38 4.36 -16.78
CA THR A 185 2.92 5.69 -16.33
C THR A 185 3.78 6.22 -15.18
N LEU A 186 4.37 5.35 -14.35
CA LEU A 186 5.26 5.81 -13.29
C LEU A 186 6.59 6.30 -13.89
N LYS A 187 6.99 7.54 -13.59
CA LYS A 187 8.34 8.06 -13.86
C LYS A 187 9.29 7.68 -12.74
N ARG A 188 8.91 8.02 -11.51
CA ARG A 188 9.69 7.82 -10.29
C ARG A 188 8.80 7.87 -9.06
N LEU A 189 9.13 7.09 -8.04
CA LEU A 189 8.50 7.14 -6.72
C LEU A 189 9.57 7.45 -5.68
N PHE A 190 9.47 8.59 -5.00
CA PHE A 190 10.34 8.96 -3.89
C PHE A 190 9.71 8.56 -2.57
N VAL A 191 10.38 7.71 -1.79
CA VAL A 191 9.99 7.44 -0.41
C VAL A 191 10.78 8.36 0.50
N VAL A 192 10.09 9.20 1.27
CA VAL A 192 10.70 10.14 2.22
C VAL A 192 10.35 9.76 3.65
N LYS A 193 11.26 10.08 4.58
CA LYS A 193 11.05 9.89 6.03
C LYS A 193 10.65 8.45 6.41
N ALA A 194 11.20 7.45 5.71
CA ALA A 194 10.92 6.05 5.95
C ALA A 194 11.45 5.58 7.33
N PRO A 195 10.61 5.02 8.22
CA PRO A 195 11.03 4.51 9.52
C PRO A 195 11.57 3.08 9.40
N LYS A 196 12.16 2.56 10.48
CA LYS A 196 12.73 1.19 10.54
C LYS A 196 11.75 0.07 10.16
N LEU A 197 10.43 0.33 10.23
CA LEU A 197 9.39 -0.60 9.83
C LEU A 197 9.22 -0.70 8.30
N PHE A 198 9.73 0.26 7.53
CA PHE A 198 9.56 0.32 6.08
C PHE A 198 9.97 -0.97 5.35
N PRO A 199 11.09 -1.65 5.66
CA PRO A 199 11.45 -2.88 4.97
C PRO A 199 10.40 -4.00 5.12
N VAL A 200 9.73 -4.08 6.27
CA VAL A 200 8.62 -5.03 6.49
C VAL A 200 7.41 -4.64 5.65
N ALA A 201 7.00 -3.37 5.71
CA ALA A 201 5.87 -2.87 4.93
C ALA A 201 6.09 -3.00 3.42
N TYR A 202 7.30 -2.70 2.95
CA TYR A 202 7.68 -2.84 1.55
C TYR A 202 7.63 -4.30 1.11
N ASN A 203 8.12 -5.24 1.92
CA ASN A 203 8.07 -6.66 1.59
C ASN A 203 6.65 -7.20 1.42
N LEU A 204 5.67 -6.67 2.17
CA LEU A 204 4.26 -7.03 2.01
C LEU A 204 3.69 -6.63 0.66
N ILE A 205 4.09 -5.46 0.14
CA ILE A 205 3.51 -4.90 -1.08
C ILE A 205 4.34 -5.20 -2.33
N LYS A 206 5.62 -5.57 -2.15
CA LYS A 206 6.57 -5.90 -3.21
C LYS A 206 6.02 -6.94 -4.19
N PRO A 207 5.32 -8.03 -3.79
CA PRO A 207 4.76 -9.01 -4.72
C PRO A 207 3.79 -8.42 -5.76
N PHE A 208 3.16 -7.28 -5.46
CA PHE A 208 2.21 -6.61 -6.35
C PHE A 208 2.87 -5.61 -7.30
N LEU A 209 4.17 -5.35 -7.16
CA LEU A 209 4.92 -4.39 -7.97
C LEU A 209 5.68 -5.09 -9.09
N SER A 210 5.64 -4.52 -10.30
CA SER A 210 6.46 -4.97 -11.42
C SER A 210 7.95 -4.62 -11.21
N GLU A 211 8.84 -5.31 -11.92
CA GLU A 211 10.27 -5.00 -11.90
C GLU A 211 10.57 -3.57 -12.40
N ASP A 212 9.75 -3.04 -13.32
CA ASP A 212 9.86 -1.66 -13.79
C ASP A 212 9.55 -0.67 -12.65
N THR A 213 8.43 -0.85 -11.95
CA THR A 213 8.07 -0.03 -10.80
C THR A 213 9.11 -0.11 -9.69
N ARG A 214 9.58 -1.32 -9.33
CA ARG A 214 10.61 -1.52 -8.29
C ARG A 214 11.89 -0.74 -8.59
N LYS A 215 12.33 -0.70 -9.86
CA LYS A 215 13.52 0.07 -10.29
C LYS A 215 13.33 1.58 -10.18
N LYS A 216 12.08 2.06 -10.21
CA LYS A 216 11.72 3.49 -10.12
C LYS A 216 11.50 3.96 -8.68
N ILE A 217 11.52 3.07 -7.69
CA ILE A 217 11.40 3.39 -6.27
C ILE A 217 12.75 3.86 -5.72
N MET A 218 12.77 5.08 -5.19
CA MET A 218 13.92 5.73 -4.59
C MET A 218 13.63 6.06 -3.13
N VAL A 219 14.15 5.22 -2.22
CA VAL A 219 14.18 5.51 -0.79
C VAL A 219 15.23 6.58 -0.51
N LEU A 220 14.80 7.71 0.05
CA LEU A 220 15.63 8.87 0.35
C LEU A 220 16.04 8.89 1.83
N GLY A 221 17.26 9.36 2.10
CA GLY A 221 17.81 9.50 3.45
C GLY A 221 17.52 10.87 4.07
N ALA A 222 18.37 11.31 5.00
CA ALA A 222 18.18 12.56 5.74
C ALA A 222 18.10 13.82 4.85
N ASN A 223 18.79 13.83 3.70
CA ASN A 223 18.80 14.93 2.74
C ASN A 223 17.64 14.87 1.72
N TRP A 224 16.53 14.21 2.06
CA TRP A 224 15.41 14.01 1.14
C TRP A 224 14.87 15.31 0.52
N LYS A 225 14.81 16.41 1.28
CA LYS A 225 14.38 17.74 0.76
C LYS A 225 15.28 18.21 -0.38
N GLU A 226 16.60 18.13 -0.22
CA GLU A 226 17.56 18.51 -1.26
C GLU A 226 17.41 17.64 -2.51
N VAL A 227 17.17 16.35 -2.33
CA VAL A 227 16.99 15.42 -3.47
C VAL A 227 15.67 15.70 -4.20
N LEU A 228 14.59 16.04 -3.50
CA LEU A 228 13.34 16.46 -4.14
C LEU A 228 13.54 17.73 -4.97
N LEU A 229 14.26 18.72 -4.44
CA LEU A 229 14.57 19.97 -5.15
C LEU A 229 15.44 19.79 -6.41
N LYS A 230 16.19 18.68 -6.53
CA LYS A 230 16.89 18.33 -7.77
C LYS A 230 15.95 17.88 -8.89
N HIS A 231 14.70 17.55 -8.56
CA HIS A 231 13.72 17.00 -9.50
C HIS A 231 12.48 17.87 -9.65
N ILE A 232 12.16 18.70 -8.66
CA ILE A 232 10.97 19.54 -8.61
C ILE A 232 11.42 20.96 -8.27
N SER A 233 10.96 21.95 -9.05
CA SER A 233 11.27 23.35 -8.79
C SER A 233 10.70 23.78 -7.42
N PRO A 234 11.38 24.65 -6.64
CA PRO A 234 10.89 25.08 -5.34
C PRO A 234 9.45 25.62 -5.36
N ASP A 235 9.07 26.39 -6.38
CA ASP A 235 7.72 26.96 -6.53
C ASP A 235 6.64 25.90 -6.84
N GLN A 236 7.05 24.71 -7.28
CA GLN A 236 6.18 23.58 -7.55
C GLN A 236 6.12 22.56 -6.40
N LEU A 237 6.93 22.76 -5.36
CA LEU A 237 7.05 21.87 -4.21
C LEU A 237 6.50 22.57 -2.95
N PRO A 238 5.61 21.95 -2.14
CA PRO A 238 5.16 22.55 -0.90
C PRO A 238 6.30 22.87 0.05
N VAL A 239 6.15 23.93 0.85
CA VAL A 239 7.12 24.30 1.91
C VAL A 239 7.35 23.14 2.88
N GLU A 240 6.29 22.40 3.23
CA GLU A 240 6.37 21.17 4.04
C GLU A 240 7.43 20.19 3.49
N TYR A 241 7.52 20.06 2.17
CA TYR A 241 8.44 19.16 1.46
C TYR A 241 9.77 19.81 1.05
N GLY A 242 10.04 21.04 1.48
CA GLY A 242 11.30 21.75 1.25
C GLY A 242 11.28 22.75 0.09
N GLY A 243 10.13 22.99 -0.54
CA GLY A 243 9.98 24.02 -1.56
C GLY A 243 9.50 25.36 -1.00
N THR A 244 8.77 26.10 -1.83
CA THR A 244 8.23 27.43 -1.51
C THR A 244 6.73 27.55 -1.80
N MET A 245 6.07 26.50 -2.29
CA MET A 245 4.62 26.53 -2.53
C MET A 245 3.84 26.53 -1.21
N THR A 246 2.84 27.41 -1.13
CA THR A 246 1.86 27.47 -0.04
C THR A 246 0.45 27.51 -0.63
N ASP A 247 -0.55 27.30 0.22
CA ASP A 247 -1.92 27.72 -0.09
C ASP A 247 -2.04 29.26 -0.19
N PRO A 248 -3.16 29.80 -0.73
CA PRO A 248 -3.39 31.23 -0.80
C PRO A 248 -3.36 31.96 0.55
N ASP A 249 -3.65 31.26 1.65
CA ASP A 249 -3.59 31.76 3.03
C ASP A 249 -2.18 31.65 3.65
N GLY A 250 -1.18 31.19 2.90
CA GLY A 250 0.18 30.99 3.36
C GLY A 250 0.42 29.64 4.04
N ASN A 251 -0.55 28.71 4.05
CA ASN A 251 -0.34 27.40 4.69
C ASN A 251 0.74 26.58 3.97
N PRO A 252 1.82 26.16 4.66
CA PRO A 252 2.96 25.46 4.04
C PRO A 252 2.63 24.04 3.58
N LYS A 253 1.48 23.50 4.00
CA LYS A 253 1.04 22.13 3.71
C LYS A 253 0.27 22.00 2.40
N CYS A 254 -0.12 23.10 1.75
CA CYS A 254 -0.94 23.06 0.53
C CYS A 254 -2.21 22.18 0.70
N LYS A 255 -2.93 22.34 1.81
CA LYS A 255 -4.13 21.56 2.16
C LYS A 255 -5.28 21.71 1.18
N SER A 256 -5.28 22.77 0.37
CA SER A 256 -6.24 22.90 -0.75
C SER A 256 -6.06 21.82 -1.82
N LYS A 257 -4.89 21.15 -1.85
CA LYS A 257 -4.51 20.14 -2.85
C LYS A 257 -4.13 18.78 -2.26
N ILE A 258 -3.59 18.77 -1.03
CA ILE A 258 -3.07 17.58 -0.35
C ILE A 258 -3.90 17.31 0.89
N ASN A 259 -4.56 16.16 0.94
CA ASN A 259 -5.22 15.67 2.14
C ASN A 259 -4.18 15.02 3.09
N TYR A 260 -4.24 15.35 4.38
CA TYR A 260 -3.31 14.84 5.40
C TYR A 260 -3.91 13.74 6.29
N GLY A 261 -5.02 13.13 5.88
CA GLY A 261 -5.72 12.10 6.63
C GLY A 261 -6.23 12.59 7.99
N GLY A 262 -6.09 11.74 8.99
CA GLY A 262 -6.60 11.95 10.35
C GLY A 262 -7.51 10.80 10.79
N ASP A 263 -7.75 10.73 12.10
CA ASP A 263 -8.62 9.72 12.69
C ASP A 263 -10.07 9.95 12.26
N ILE A 264 -10.74 8.89 11.79
CA ILE A 264 -12.10 9.01 11.28
C ILE A 264 -13.10 9.01 12.45
N PRO A 265 -14.01 10.01 12.52
CA PRO A 265 -15.04 10.01 13.53
C PRO A 265 -15.94 8.76 13.43
N LYS A 266 -16.20 8.11 14.58
CA LYS A 266 -17.04 6.90 14.66
C LYS A 266 -18.43 7.03 14.02
N LYS A 267 -18.96 8.26 13.89
CA LYS A 267 -20.23 8.53 13.19
C LYS A 267 -20.22 8.11 11.71
N TYR A 268 -19.05 7.99 11.09
CA TYR A 268 -18.91 7.52 9.70
C TYR A 268 -18.85 5.99 9.60
N HIS A 269 -18.67 5.27 10.70
CA HIS A 269 -18.55 3.82 10.66
C HIS A 269 -19.89 3.20 10.28
N VAL A 270 -19.87 2.39 9.21
CA VAL A 270 -21.05 1.63 8.73
C VAL A 270 -20.99 0.16 9.14
N ARG A 271 -19.86 -0.26 9.74
CA ARG A 271 -19.63 -1.61 10.28
C ARG A 271 -18.61 -1.55 11.41
N ASP A 272 -18.68 -2.50 12.33
CA ASP A 272 -17.72 -2.63 13.44
C ASP A 272 -16.54 -3.55 13.12
N GLN A 273 -16.67 -4.37 12.08
CA GLN A 273 -15.66 -5.33 11.65
C GLN A 273 -15.66 -5.55 10.14
N VAL A 274 -14.51 -6.01 9.64
CA VAL A 274 -14.37 -6.53 8.27
C VAL A 274 -14.39 -8.06 8.36
N LYS A 275 -15.17 -8.71 7.49
CA LYS A 275 -15.25 -10.18 7.46
C LYS A 275 -13.89 -10.75 7.08
N GLN A 276 -13.41 -11.73 7.85
CA GLN A 276 -12.12 -12.38 7.62
C GLN A 276 -12.22 -13.89 7.70
N GLN A 277 -11.25 -14.56 7.09
CA GLN A 277 -11.05 -16.00 7.17
C GLN A 277 -9.86 -16.30 8.09
N TYR A 278 -10.00 -17.34 8.90
CA TYR A 278 -8.97 -17.79 9.83
C TYR A 278 -8.32 -19.08 9.32
N GLU A 279 -7.01 -19.19 9.51
CA GLU A 279 -6.24 -20.36 9.07
C GLU A 279 -6.47 -21.56 9.99
N HIS A 280 -6.59 -21.31 11.29
CA HIS A 280 -6.74 -22.35 12.30
C HIS A 280 -8.05 -22.22 13.05
N ASN A 281 -8.59 -23.38 13.44
CA ASN A 281 -9.71 -23.48 14.35
C ASN A 281 -9.39 -24.55 15.40
N VAL A 282 -9.43 -24.16 16.67
CA VAL A 282 -9.06 -25.04 17.78
C VAL A 282 -10.11 -25.02 18.87
N GLN A 283 -10.34 -26.17 19.50
CA GLN A 283 -11.16 -26.29 20.69
C GLN A 283 -10.26 -26.40 21.92
N ILE A 284 -10.37 -25.42 22.81
CA ILE A 284 -9.61 -25.34 24.06
C ILE A 284 -10.50 -25.81 25.20
N SER A 285 -10.19 -27.00 25.73
CA SER A 285 -10.89 -27.54 26.90
C SER A 285 -10.83 -26.58 28.08
N ARG A 286 -11.83 -26.68 28.95
CA ARG A 286 -11.86 -25.96 30.23
C ARG A 286 -10.57 -26.17 31.01
N GLY A 287 -10.04 -25.12 31.65
CA GLY A 287 -8.84 -25.24 32.48
C GLY A 287 -7.55 -25.42 31.68
N SER A 288 -7.62 -25.39 30.34
CA SER A 288 -6.50 -25.65 29.44
C SER A 288 -6.13 -24.41 28.64
N SER A 289 -5.05 -24.53 27.87
CA SER A 289 -4.59 -23.50 26.94
C SER A 289 -4.01 -24.14 25.68
N HIS A 290 -4.09 -23.40 24.58
CA HIS A 290 -3.46 -23.74 23.31
C HIS A 290 -2.34 -22.73 23.04
N GLN A 291 -1.25 -23.16 22.40
CA GLN A 291 -0.15 -22.26 22.06
C GLN A 291 0.46 -22.63 20.70
N VAL A 292 0.93 -21.61 20.00
CA VAL A 292 1.74 -21.74 18.78
C VAL A 292 3.09 -21.07 19.02
N GLU A 293 4.14 -21.63 18.42
CA GLU A 293 5.52 -21.22 18.67
C GLU A 293 6.19 -20.82 17.35
N TYR A 294 6.85 -19.66 17.34
CA TYR A 294 7.57 -19.15 16.19
C TYR A 294 9.02 -18.87 16.57
N GLU A 295 9.95 -19.59 15.95
CA GLU A 295 11.38 -19.36 16.12
C GLU A 295 11.83 -18.18 15.27
N ILE A 296 12.26 -17.12 15.94
CA ILE A 296 12.74 -15.88 15.32
C ILE A 296 14.25 -15.82 15.49
N LEU A 297 14.96 -16.01 14.39
CA LEU A 297 16.43 -15.96 14.36
C LEU A 297 16.96 -14.55 14.09
N PHE A 298 16.18 -13.72 13.39
CA PHE A 298 16.57 -12.39 12.95
C PHE A 298 15.62 -11.34 13.53
N PRO A 299 16.11 -10.43 14.40
CA PRO A 299 15.34 -9.30 14.88
C PRO A 299 14.78 -8.43 13.74
N GLY A 300 13.69 -7.71 14.03
CA GLY A 300 13.10 -6.72 13.11
C GLY A 300 11.92 -7.23 12.29
N CYS A 301 11.60 -8.53 12.34
CA CYS A 301 10.34 -9.04 11.81
C CYS A 301 9.15 -8.62 12.69
N VAL A 302 7.94 -8.69 12.13
CA VAL A 302 6.70 -8.39 12.84
C VAL A 302 5.85 -9.63 12.96
N LEU A 303 5.48 -10.02 14.18
CA LEU A 303 4.37 -10.93 14.40
C LEU A 303 3.07 -10.18 14.18
N ARG A 304 2.18 -10.74 13.35
CA ARG A 304 0.81 -10.28 13.16
C ARG A 304 -0.13 -11.41 13.54
N TRP A 305 -1.14 -11.11 14.33
CA TRP A 305 -2.16 -12.10 14.68
C TRP A 305 -3.56 -11.51 14.57
N GLN A 306 -4.52 -12.41 14.40
CA GLN A 306 -5.92 -12.11 14.58
C GLN A 306 -6.65 -13.34 15.09
N PHE A 307 -7.62 -13.15 15.98
CA PHE A 307 -8.44 -14.24 16.50
C PHE A 307 -9.86 -13.82 16.87
N MET A 308 -10.74 -14.82 16.94
CA MET A 308 -12.12 -14.70 17.39
C MET A 308 -12.47 -15.95 18.21
N SER A 309 -13.22 -15.76 19.29
CA SER A 309 -13.74 -16.87 20.11
C SER A 309 -15.25 -17.01 19.96
N GLU A 310 -15.77 -18.22 20.05
CA GLU A 310 -17.22 -18.45 20.09
C GLU A 310 -17.77 -18.24 21.51
N GLY A 311 -18.72 -17.31 21.66
CA GLY A 311 -19.64 -17.22 22.80
C GLY A 311 -19.11 -16.67 24.14
N ALA A 312 -17.79 -16.53 24.32
CA ALA A 312 -17.20 -16.04 25.58
C ALA A 312 -15.81 -15.43 25.39
N ASP A 313 -15.31 -14.75 26.42
CA ASP A 313 -13.97 -14.19 26.47
C ASP A 313 -12.87 -15.27 26.36
N VAL A 314 -11.71 -14.92 25.84
CA VAL A 314 -10.54 -15.82 25.83
C VAL A 314 -9.32 -15.05 26.33
N GLY A 315 -8.48 -15.72 27.12
CA GLY A 315 -7.18 -15.16 27.51
C GLY A 315 -6.23 -15.22 26.32
N PHE A 316 -5.45 -14.17 26.08
CA PHE A 316 -4.40 -14.17 25.08
C PHE A 316 -3.17 -13.41 25.58
N GLY A 317 -1.99 -13.96 25.33
CA GLY A 317 -0.70 -13.33 25.64
C GLY A 317 0.41 -13.88 24.77
N ILE A 318 1.54 -13.16 24.74
CA ILE A 318 2.74 -13.52 23.98
C ILE A 318 3.92 -13.59 24.92
N PHE A 319 4.68 -14.67 24.83
CA PHE A 319 5.83 -14.94 25.67
C PHE A 319 7.06 -15.25 24.83
N LEU A 320 8.26 -15.11 25.39
CA LEU A 320 9.53 -15.42 24.76
C LEU A 320 10.28 -16.47 25.59
N LYS A 321 10.73 -17.54 24.94
CA LYS A 321 11.63 -18.55 25.51
C LYS A 321 12.90 -18.70 24.69
N THR A 322 13.99 -19.11 25.34
CA THR A 322 15.34 -19.11 24.76
C THR A 322 15.73 -20.41 24.05
N LYS A 323 14.96 -21.51 24.22
CA LYS A 323 15.24 -22.81 23.58
C LYS A 323 13.98 -23.54 23.14
N MET A 324 14.06 -24.23 22.00
CA MET A 324 13.05 -25.22 21.57
C MET A 324 13.09 -26.38 22.57
N GLY A 325 11.94 -26.85 23.02
CA GLY A 325 11.86 -27.88 24.06
C GLY A 325 10.45 -28.07 24.59
N GLU A 326 10.34 -28.80 25.70
CA GLU A 326 9.07 -29.07 26.35
C GLU A 326 8.26 -27.80 26.66
N ARG A 327 6.95 -27.98 26.76
CA ARG A 327 6.01 -26.89 27.02
C ARG A 327 6.32 -26.23 28.38
N GLN A 328 6.81 -25.00 28.33
CA GLN A 328 7.08 -24.20 29.53
C GLN A 328 5.82 -23.55 30.09
N ARG A 329 5.79 -23.36 31.41
CA ARG A 329 4.71 -22.61 32.07
C ARG A 329 4.87 -21.12 31.77
N ALA A 330 3.77 -20.36 31.80
CA ALA A 330 3.81 -18.91 31.56
C ALA A 330 4.84 -18.17 32.43
N GLY A 331 4.88 -18.48 33.73
CA GLY A 331 5.82 -17.83 34.67
C GLY A 331 7.30 -18.20 34.49
N GLU A 332 7.62 -19.15 33.60
CA GLU A 332 9.00 -19.52 33.27
C GLU A 332 9.50 -18.82 32.00
N MET A 333 8.58 -18.19 31.24
CA MET A 333 8.88 -17.49 30.00
C MET A 333 8.93 -15.98 30.25
N THR A 334 9.69 -15.27 29.41
CA THR A 334 9.68 -13.80 29.45
C THR A 334 8.37 -13.30 28.86
N GLU A 335 7.64 -12.47 29.59
CA GLU A 335 6.39 -11.89 29.10
C GLU A 335 6.69 -10.77 28.09
N VAL A 336 6.12 -10.89 26.89
CA VAL A 336 6.28 -9.89 25.81
C VAL A 336 4.99 -9.10 25.63
N LEU A 337 3.86 -9.80 25.65
CA LEU A 337 2.52 -9.22 25.75
C LEU A 337 1.79 -9.91 26.91
N PRO A 338 1.39 -9.16 27.96
CA PRO A 338 0.69 -9.72 29.10
C PRO A 338 -0.55 -10.50 28.71
N ASN A 339 -0.80 -11.60 29.41
CA ASN A 339 -2.03 -12.36 29.21
C ASN A 339 -3.23 -11.54 29.69
N GLN A 340 -4.09 -11.12 28.77
CA GLN A 340 -5.30 -10.37 29.07
C GLN A 340 -6.54 -11.12 28.59
N ARG A 341 -7.69 -10.79 29.17
CA ARG A 341 -8.98 -11.33 28.72
C ARG A 341 -9.53 -10.45 27.62
N TYR A 342 -9.81 -11.07 26.49
CA TYR A 342 -10.35 -10.39 25.33
C TYR A 342 -11.77 -10.83 25.05
N ASN A 343 -12.62 -9.84 24.74
CA ASN A 343 -13.99 -10.07 24.37
C ASN A 343 -14.12 -10.27 22.85
N SER A 344 -13.51 -11.33 22.34
CA SER A 344 -13.34 -11.54 20.90
C SER A 344 -14.50 -12.29 20.22
N HIS A 345 -15.70 -12.33 20.82
CA HIS A 345 -16.86 -13.02 20.22
C HIS A 345 -17.76 -12.12 19.36
N LEU A 346 -17.69 -10.80 19.55
CA LEU A 346 -18.45 -9.82 18.75
C LEU A 346 -17.59 -9.21 17.66
N VAL A 347 -16.37 -8.83 18.01
CA VAL A 347 -15.38 -8.21 17.13
C VAL A 347 -14.07 -8.99 17.27
N PRO A 348 -13.41 -9.36 16.16
CA PRO A 348 -12.12 -10.02 16.22
C PRO A 348 -11.11 -9.13 16.91
N GLU A 349 -10.19 -9.76 17.62
CA GLU A 349 -9.01 -9.11 18.15
C GLU A 349 -7.87 -9.29 17.16
N ASP A 350 -7.25 -8.19 16.79
CA ASP A 350 -6.07 -8.16 15.92
C ASP A 350 -4.94 -7.41 16.62
N GLY A 351 -3.71 -7.80 16.31
CA GLY A 351 -2.55 -7.18 16.90
C GLY A 351 -1.29 -7.46 16.12
N THR A 352 -0.28 -6.65 16.42
CA THR A 352 1.05 -6.76 15.82
C THR A 352 2.12 -6.44 16.85
N LEU A 353 3.29 -7.04 16.69
CA LEU A 353 4.43 -6.86 17.58
C LEU A 353 5.72 -6.97 16.77
N THR A 354 6.63 -6.02 16.93
CA THR A 354 7.99 -6.14 16.39
C THR A 354 8.83 -7.06 17.28
N CYS A 355 9.37 -8.13 16.70
CA CYS A 355 10.27 -9.05 17.39
C CYS A 355 11.66 -8.42 17.49
N SER A 356 11.98 -7.85 18.66
CA SER A 356 13.25 -7.13 18.88
C SER A 356 14.40 -8.06 19.25
N ASP A 357 14.07 -9.18 19.89
CA ASP A 357 15.03 -10.18 20.34
C ASP A 357 14.85 -11.49 19.59
N PRO A 358 15.96 -12.19 19.26
CA PRO A 358 15.88 -13.54 18.73
C PRO A 358 15.45 -14.51 19.84
N GLY A 359 14.69 -15.54 19.45
CA GLY A 359 14.17 -16.56 20.35
C GLY A 359 12.84 -17.10 19.87
N ILE A 360 12.13 -17.83 20.74
CA ILE A 360 10.87 -18.48 20.37
C ILE A 360 9.72 -17.72 21.00
N TYR A 361 8.94 -17.07 20.13
CA TYR A 361 7.74 -16.36 20.52
C TYR A 361 6.59 -17.36 20.61
N VAL A 362 5.98 -17.42 21.79
CA VAL A 362 4.88 -18.32 22.13
C VAL A 362 3.60 -17.50 22.24
N LEU A 363 2.70 -17.63 21.27
CA LEU A 363 1.38 -17.01 21.32
C LEU A 363 0.42 -18.00 21.98
N ARG A 364 -0.16 -17.62 23.12
CA ARG A 364 -0.92 -18.53 23.97
C ARG A 364 -2.35 -18.06 24.14
N PHE A 365 -3.29 -18.94 23.81
CA PHE A 365 -4.72 -18.80 24.07
C PHE A 365 -5.10 -19.56 25.34
N ASP A 366 -5.70 -18.86 26.30
CA ASP A 366 -5.93 -19.36 27.65
C ASP A 366 -7.43 -19.46 27.97
N ASN A 367 -7.86 -20.67 28.33
CA ASN A 367 -9.22 -20.97 28.81
C ASN A 367 -9.24 -21.44 30.28
N THR A 368 -8.22 -21.09 31.06
CA THR A 368 -8.15 -21.41 32.49
C THR A 368 -9.22 -20.72 33.33
N TYR A 369 -9.79 -19.61 32.83
CA TYR A 369 -10.83 -18.84 33.53
C TYR A 369 -12.26 -19.34 33.33
N SER A 370 -12.50 -20.27 32.39
CA SER A 370 -13.86 -20.78 32.15
C SER A 370 -14.26 -21.77 33.23
N PHE A 371 -15.44 -21.58 33.81
CA PHE A 371 -15.97 -22.46 34.85
C PHE A 371 -16.81 -23.62 34.29
N ILE A 372 -17.25 -23.57 33.02
CA ILE A 372 -18.30 -24.47 32.53
C ILE A 372 -18.04 -25.02 31.12
N HIS A 373 -17.39 -24.27 30.21
CA HIS A 373 -17.36 -24.63 28.78
C HIS A 373 -15.95 -24.64 28.17
N ALA A 374 -15.75 -25.57 27.21
CA ALA A 374 -14.65 -25.48 26.25
C ALA A 374 -14.88 -24.28 25.32
N LYS A 375 -13.80 -23.71 24.77
CA LYS A 375 -13.87 -22.55 23.87
C LYS A 375 -13.34 -22.90 22.51
N LYS A 376 -14.10 -22.54 21.47
CA LYS A 376 -13.64 -22.64 20.10
C LYS A 376 -13.03 -21.31 19.71
N VAL A 377 -11.76 -21.34 19.28
CA VAL A 377 -10.99 -20.16 18.89
C VAL A 377 -10.56 -20.34 17.44
N SER A 378 -10.88 -19.36 16.62
CA SER A 378 -10.40 -19.26 15.24
C SER A 378 -9.31 -18.20 15.19
N PHE A 379 -8.16 -18.49 14.61
CA PHE A 379 -7.04 -17.55 14.58
C PHE A 379 -6.14 -17.72 13.36
N THR A 380 -5.37 -16.67 13.08
CA THR A 380 -4.28 -16.64 12.09
C THR A 380 -3.09 -15.93 12.72
N VAL A 381 -1.88 -16.44 12.52
CA VAL A 381 -0.63 -15.81 12.96
C VAL A 381 0.36 -15.83 11.81
N GLU A 382 0.95 -14.69 11.50
CA GLU A 382 1.88 -14.50 10.40
C GLU A 382 3.16 -13.82 10.91
N VAL A 383 4.31 -14.27 10.41
CA VAL A 383 5.59 -13.59 10.62
C VAL A 383 5.91 -12.79 9.36
N LEU A 384 5.93 -11.47 9.51
CA LEU A 384 6.20 -10.53 8.43
C LEU A 384 7.69 -10.18 8.44
N LEU A 385 8.40 -10.67 7.44
CA LEU A 385 9.85 -10.49 7.33
C LEU A 385 10.21 -9.16 6.65
N PRO A 386 11.30 -8.49 7.05
CA PRO A 386 11.82 -7.33 6.33
C PRO A 386 12.39 -7.73 4.96
N ASP A 387 12.24 -6.84 3.96
CA ASP A 387 12.98 -6.95 2.70
C ASP A 387 14.46 -6.60 2.95
N LYS A 388 15.34 -7.59 2.85
CA LYS A 388 16.78 -7.44 3.14
C LYS A 388 17.45 -6.30 2.35
N ALA A 389 17.14 -6.17 1.07
CA ALA A 389 17.74 -5.13 0.22
C ALA A 389 17.32 -3.72 0.67
N SER A 390 16.06 -3.55 1.05
CA SER A 390 15.55 -2.28 1.58
C SER A 390 16.10 -1.96 2.96
N GLU A 391 16.27 -2.98 3.81
CA GLU A 391 16.90 -2.85 5.13
C GLU A 391 18.36 -2.40 5.02
N GLU A 392 19.15 -3.05 4.17
CA GLU A 392 20.55 -2.65 3.89
C GLU A 392 20.62 -1.21 3.38
N LYS A 393 19.76 -0.84 2.43
CA LYS A 393 19.68 0.52 1.90
C LYS A 393 19.32 1.53 2.98
N MET A 394 18.38 1.20 3.86
CA MET A 394 18.01 2.07 4.97
C MET A 394 19.13 2.25 6.01
N ASN A 395 19.88 1.19 6.29
CA ASN A 395 21.04 1.25 7.19
C ASN A 395 22.14 2.16 6.61
N GLN A 396 22.37 2.10 5.29
CA GLN A 396 23.31 3.00 4.59
C GLN A 396 22.84 4.46 4.60
N LEU A 397 21.53 4.71 4.53
CA LEU A 397 20.95 6.05 4.50
C LEU A 397 20.85 6.70 5.90
N GLY A 398 21.24 5.99 6.96
CA GLY A 398 21.23 6.50 8.33
C GLY A 398 19.83 6.79 8.84
N ALA A 399 18.96 5.77 8.92
CA ALA A 399 17.57 5.90 9.37
C ALA A 399 17.47 6.75 10.66
N VAL A 400 16.97 7.97 10.51
CA VAL A 400 16.81 8.96 11.57
C VAL A 400 15.82 8.41 12.58
N THR A 401 16.27 8.26 13.83
CA THR A 401 15.39 7.97 14.95
C THR A 401 14.67 9.27 15.30
N PRO A 402 13.34 9.36 15.28
CA PRO A 402 12.68 10.39 16.07
C PRO A 402 13.03 10.12 17.52
N LYS A 403 13.54 11.13 18.23
CA LYS A 403 13.63 11.09 19.69
C LYS A 403 12.25 11.03 20.32
#